data_AF-A0A8H8DB82-F1
#
_entry.id   AF-A0A8H8DB82-F1
#
_cell.length_a   1.000
_cell.length_b   1.000
_cell.length_c   1.000
_cell.angle_alpha   90.00
_cell.angle_beta   90.00
_cell.angle_gamma   90.00
#
_symmetry.space_group_name_H-M   'P 1'
#
loop_
_entity.id
_entity.type
_entity.pdbx_description
1 polymer ?
#
loop_
_entity_poly.entity_id
_entity_poly.type
_entity_poly.pdbx_seq_one_letter_code
_entity_poly.pdbx_strand_id
1 'polypeptide(L)'
;MQFLTQSIVLFLATVVTAKNILLSNDDGWQATNIRATYYKLKEAGHEVWLVAPVSQRSGYSGKFDVPSSSTLQTDGEFKYPPAGSKAWGHEEEDDHIWYFNGTPASSIAFGFQYVLKEKFNDTSIDLVVAGPNEGTNMSPGMFTVSGTIGATYNAVYRGYPAIAFSGSNSNNSFFKDSLDLNDTKEPSTIYANKVVELVDQLFKGQDDDDRVLPLGVGLNVNFPKVGHEDDSCTDPEWVHTRLTGDSAGGSDLKYNADKDLFESSSGSWEALTICNNGNCSLPSENSVVEHRKCSASVSVFAIDYDANLKITNKVGGVLGPLFK
;
A
#
# COMPACT_ATOMS: atom_id res chain seq x y z
N MET A 1 48.87 11.07 -46.27
CA MET A 1 47.75 10.23 -45.83
C MET A 1 47.77 10.19 -44.31
N GLN A 2 46.92 10.98 -43.68
CA GLN A 2 46.81 11.08 -42.22
C GLN A 2 45.43 10.51 -41.89
N PHE A 3 45.40 9.28 -41.34
CA PHE A 3 44.16 8.64 -40.92
C PHE A 3 43.77 9.20 -39.54
N LEU A 4 42.71 10.01 -39.50
CA LEU A 4 42.00 10.33 -38.27
C LEU A 4 41.11 9.13 -37.92
N THR A 5 41.43 8.41 -36.85
CA THR A 5 40.51 7.47 -36.20
C THR A 5 39.56 8.26 -35.31
N GLN A 6 38.29 8.37 -35.72
CA GLN A 6 37.20 8.81 -34.85
C GLN A 6 36.80 7.65 -33.93
N SER A 7 37.00 7.82 -32.62
CA SER A 7 36.43 6.94 -31.61
C SER A 7 34.96 7.31 -31.41
N ILE A 8 34.04 6.41 -31.78
CA ILE A 8 32.61 6.52 -31.46
C ILE A 8 32.44 6.05 -30.01
N VAL A 9 32.09 6.97 -29.11
CA VAL A 9 31.66 6.65 -27.75
C VAL A 9 30.18 6.29 -27.81
N LEU A 10 29.87 5.00 -27.67
CA LEU A 10 28.50 4.51 -27.51
C LEU A 10 28.08 4.78 -26.05
N PHE A 11 27.23 5.79 -25.83
CA PHE A 11 26.51 5.91 -24.56
C PHE A 11 25.46 4.79 -24.51
N LEU A 12 25.68 3.79 -23.66
CA LEU A 12 24.62 2.89 -23.22
C LEU A 12 23.65 3.70 -22.35
N ALA A 13 22.64 4.30 -22.97
CA ALA A 13 21.48 4.78 -22.24
C ALA A 13 20.78 3.54 -21.68
N THR A 14 20.82 3.35 -20.36
CA THR A 14 19.89 2.46 -19.69
C THR A 14 18.50 2.99 -19.96
N VAL A 15 17.76 2.28 -20.81
CA VAL A 15 16.34 2.57 -21.02
C VAL A 15 15.66 2.19 -19.71
N VAL A 16 15.41 3.17 -18.84
CA VAL A 16 14.42 2.99 -17.78
C VAL A 16 13.10 2.89 -18.51
N THR A 17 12.55 1.68 -18.59
CA THR A 17 11.22 1.49 -19.15
C THR A 17 10.25 2.12 -18.16
N ALA A 18 9.68 3.28 -18.50
CA ALA A 18 8.60 3.88 -17.73
C ALA A 18 7.47 2.84 -17.55
N LYS A 19 7.07 2.61 -16.30
CA LYS A 19 6.00 1.67 -15.94
C LYS A 19 4.73 2.42 -15.57
N ASN A 20 3.58 1.79 -15.83
CA ASN A 20 2.28 2.34 -15.53
C ASN A 20 1.82 1.89 -14.14
N ILE A 21 1.63 2.84 -13.22
CA ILE A 21 1.33 2.59 -11.81
C ILE A 21 -0.02 3.22 -11.46
N LEU A 22 -0.91 2.42 -10.84
CA LEU A 22 -2.10 2.95 -10.19
C LEU A 22 -1.81 3.11 -8.70
N LEU A 23 -1.88 4.34 -8.19
CA LEU A 23 -1.62 4.70 -6.80
C LEU A 23 -2.94 4.95 -6.05
N SER A 24 -3.08 4.42 -4.84
CA SER A 24 -4.26 4.62 -3.98
C SER A 24 -3.87 4.69 -2.50
N ASN A 25 -4.82 4.88 -1.58
CA ASN A 25 -4.64 4.78 -0.12
C ASN A 25 -6.01 4.71 0.60
N ASP A 26 -5.98 4.79 1.92
CA ASP A 26 -7.14 5.05 2.78
C ASP A 26 -7.07 6.35 3.58
N ASP A 27 -5.97 7.12 3.52
CA ASP A 27 -5.89 8.43 4.19
C ASP A 27 -6.55 9.59 3.41
N GLY A 28 -6.95 9.30 2.17
CA GLY A 28 -7.53 10.29 1.26
C GLY A 28 -6.52 10.81 0.24
N TRP A 29 -7.01 11.24 -0.92
CA TRP A 29 -6.20 11.67 -2.07
C TRP A 29 -5.34 12.92 -1.79
N GLN A 30 -5.68 13.69 -0.76
CA GLN A 30 -5.05 14.93 -0.34
C GLN A 30 -3.96 14.72 0.72
N ALA A 31 -3.83 13.52 1.28
CA ALA A 31 -2.88 13.25 2.35
C ALA A 31 -1.43 13.45 1.87
N THR A 32 -0.57 13.99 2.73
CA THR A 32 0.82 14.31 2.35
C THR A 32 1.62 13.07 1.92
N ASN A 33 1.46 11.92 2.59
CA ASN A 33 2.20 10.69 2.25
C ASN A 33 1.94 10.18 0.82
N ILE A 34 0.68 10.10 0.39
CA ILE A 34 0.35 9.64 -0.97
C ILE A 34 0.79 10.65 -2.02
N ARG A 35 0.74 11.96 -1.70
CA ARG A 35 1.17 13.03 -2.59
C ARG A 35 2.69 13.03 -2.77
N ALA A 36 3.45 12.83 -1.70
CA ALA A 36 4.90 12.67 -1.79
C ALA A 36 5.27 11.47 -2.67
N THR A 37 4.58 10.35 -2.48
CA THR A 37 4.78 9.11 -3.24
C THR A 37 4.43 9.28 -4.72
N TYR A 38 3.32 9.95 -5.03
CA TYR A 38 2.94 10.27 -6.41
C TYR A 38 4.06 11.02 -7.15
N TYR A 39 4.54 12.12 -6.57
CA TYR A 39 5.56 12.93 -7.22
C TYR A 39 6.92 12.22 -7.30
N LYS A 40 7.31 11.44 -6.29
CA LYS A 40 8.57 10.68 -6.33
C LYS A 40 8.56 9.54 -7.35
N LEU A 41 7.44 8.84 -7.50
CA LEU A 41 7.29 7.83 -8.57
C LEU A 41 7.33 8.48 -9.97
N LYS A 42 6.69 9.64 -10.15
CA LYS A 42 6.78 10.42 -11.41
C LYS A 42 8.22 10.92 -11.66
N GLU A 43 8.92 11.41 -10.63
CA GLU A 43 10.33 11.85 -10.71
C GLU A 43 11.26 10.70 -11.13
N ALA A 44 10.97 9.48 -10.68
CA ALA A 44 11.67 8.26 -11.09
C ALA A 44 11.40 7.83 -12.55
N GLY A 45 10.49 8.51 -13.26
CA GLY A 45 10.19 8.28 -14.68
C GLY A 45 9.02 7.34 -14.93
N HIS A 46 8.27 6.95 -13.90
CA HIS A 46 7.04 6.14 -14.06
C HIS A 46 5.85 7.00 -14.47
N GLU A 47 4.88 6.37 -15.10
CA GLU A 47 3.58 6.97 -15.35
C GLU A 47 2.61 6.56 -14.25
N VAL A 48 2.07 7.54 -13.52
CA VAL A 48 1.31 7.30 -12.30
C VAL A 48 -0.08 7.92 -12.42
N TRP A 49 -1.10 7.18 -12.00
CA TRP A 49 -2.45 7.68 -11.77
C TRP A 49 -2.79 7.53 -10.29
N LEU A 50 -3.06 8.62 -9.59
CA LEU A 50 -3.54 8.59 -8.22
C LEU A 50 -5.06 8.51 -8.24
N VAL A 51 -5.64 7.45 -7.69
CA VAL A 51 -7.09 7.30 -7.53
C VAL A 51 -7.38 6.86 -6.10
N ALA A 52 -7.85 7.79 -5.26
CA ALA A 52 -8.02 7.55 -3.83
C ALA A 52 -9.38 8.06 -3.31
N PRO A 53 -9.81 7.61 -2.11
CA PRO A 53 -11.00 8.13 -1.45
C PRO A 53 -10.95 9.66 -1.26
N VAL A 54 -12.11 10.30 -1.27
CA VAL A 54 -12.24 11.75 -1.00
C VAL A 54 -12.05 12.13 0.48
N SER A 55 -12.22 11.16 1.39
CA SER A 55 -12.18 11.33 2.86
C SER A 55 -11.35 10.21 3.49
N GLN A 56 -10.85 10.40 4.73
CA GLN A 56 -10.21 9.35 5.53
C GLN A 56 -11.12 8.10 5.64
N ARG A 57 -10.58 6.93 5.30
CA ARG A 57 -11.24 5.62 5.35
C ARG A 57 -10.43 4.56 6.11
N SER A 58 -9.61 4.97 7.09
CA SER A 58 -8.93 4.02 7.99
C SER A 58 -9.95 3.10 8.68
N GLY A 59 -9.65 1.80 8.75
CA GLY A 59 -10.55 0.80 9.34
C GLY A 59 -11.64 0.26 8.40
N TYR A 60 -11.66 0.67 7.12
CA TYR A 60 -12.68 0.22 6.17
C TYR A 60 -12.38 -1.14 5.52
N SER A 61 -11.18 -1.69 5.70
CA SER A 61 -10.85 -3.04 5.22
C SER A 61 -11.18 -3.22 3.73
N GLY A 62 -11.69 -4.40 3.34
CA GLY A 62 -12.24 -4.70 2.03
C GLY A 62 -13.67 -4.22 1.78
N LYS A 63 -14.24 -3.33 2.62
CA LYS A 63 -15.57 -2.76 2.39
C LYS A 63 -15.64 -2.12 1.01
N PHE A 64 -16.72 -2.37 0.27
CA PHE A 64 -16.90 -1.90 -1.08
C PHE A 64 -18.21 -1.12 -1.21
N ASP A 65 -18.12 0.21 -1.21
CA ASP A 65 -19.28 1.09 -1.35
C ASP A 65 -19.10 2.05 -2.54
N VAL A 66 -20.22 2.47 -3.13
CA VAL A 66 -20.27 3.46 -4.21
C VAL A 66 -21.13 4.66 -3.77
N PRO A 67 -20.89 5.87 -4.31
CA PRO A 67 -21.67 7.04 -3.91
C PRO A 67 -23.13 6.90 -4.36
N SER A 68 -24.05 7.32 -3.50
CA SER A 68 -25.50 7.34 -3.77
C SER A 68 -26.01 8.68 -4.34
N SER A 69 -25.12 9.65 -4.50
CA SER A 69 -25.41 10.99 -5.03
C SER A 69 -24.32 11.41 -6.01
N SER A 70 -24.67 12.29 -6.96
CA SER A 70 -23.70 12.90 -7.88
C SER A 70 -22.81 13.94 -7.22
N THR A 71 -23.15 14.39 -6.01
CA THR A 71 -22.39 15.37 -5.22
C THR A 71 -22.02 14.86 -3.83
N LEU A 72 -20.95 15.42 -3.28
CA LEU A 72 -20.52 15.20 -1.89
C LEU A 72 -21.57 15.75 -0.93
N GLN A 73 -21.98 14.93 0.04
CA GLN A 73 -22.97 15.33 1.06
C GLN A 73 -22.30 15.96 2.30
N THR A 74 -21.00 15.74 2.45
CA THR A 74 -20.13 16.35 3.45
C THR A 74 -18.88 16.87 2.75
N ASP A 75 -18.08 17.69 3.42
CA ASP A 75 -16.76 18.02 2.88
C ASP A 75 -15.90 16.75 2.74
N GLY A 76 -14.97 16.78 1.80
CA GLY A 76 -13.86 15.82 1.73
C GLY A 76 -12.89 16.00 2.90
N GLU A 77 -11.86 15.16 2.96
CA GLU A 77 -10.78 15.31 3.94
C GLU A 77 -10.17 16.71 3.89
N PHE A 78 -9.76 17.24 5.04
CA PHE A 78 -9.23 18.60 5.15
C PHE A 78 -10.17 19.71 4.62
N LYS A 79 -11.48 19.43 4.60
CA LYS A 79 -12.53 20.31 4.04
C LYS A 79 -12.38 20.57 2.54
N TYR A 80 -11.74 19.65 1.82
CA TYR A 80 -11.46 19.80 0.41
C TYR A 80 -11.74 18.49 -0.33
N PRO A 81 -12.53 18.46 -1.42
CA PRO A 81 -13.43 19.51 -1.87
C PRO A 81 -14.58 19.75 -0.87
N PRO A 82 -15.22 20.94 -0.86
CA PRO A 82 -16.36 21.20 0.03
C PRO A 82 -17.60 20.40 -0.38
N ALA A 83 -18.53 20.24 0.56
CA ALA A 83 -19.86 19.67 0.33
C ALA A 83 -20.55 20.37 -0.86
N GLY A 84 -21.28 19.59 -1.66
CA GLY A 84 -21.88 20.04 -2.91
C GLY A 84 -20.97 19.92 -4.15
N SER A 85 -19.67 19.71 -3.97
CA SER A 85 -18.76 19.35 -5.08
C SER A 85 -19.15 17.99 -5.68
N LYS A 86 -18.64 17.65 -6.87
CA LYS A 86 -18.90 16.34 -7.49
C LYS A 86 -18.43 15.20 -6.58
N ALA A 87 -19.16 14.09 -6.57
CA ALA A 87 -18.82 12.89 -5.80
C ALA A 87 -17.51 12.22 -6.25
N TRP A 88 -16.98 12.58 -7.41
CA TRP A 88 -15.68 12.16 -7.92
C TRP A 88 -15.22 13.20 -8.94
N GLY A 89 -13.90 13.26 -9.17
CA GLY A 89 -13.29 14.23 -10.07
C GLY A 89 -11.78 14.12 -10.05
N HIS A 90 -11.11 15.00 -10.80
CA HIS A 90 -9.65 15.12 -10.81
C HIS A 90 -9.22 16.53 -10.46
N GLU A 91 -7.93 16.73 -10.17
CA GLU A 91 -7.36 18.07 -10.04
C GLU A 91 -7.36 18.80 -11.38
N GLU A 92 -7.59 20.12 -11.33
CA GLU A 92 -7.61 20.96 -12.53
C GLU A 92 -6.22 21.06 -13.19
N GLU A 93 -5.16 21.04 -12.37
CA GLU A 93 -3.77 21.19 -12.82
C GLU A 93 -3.11 19.86 -13.19
N ASP A 94 -3.69 18.73 -12.78
CA ASP A 94 -3.16 17.40 -13.05
C ASP A 94 -4.32 16.38 -13.16
N ASP A 95 -4.60 15.95 -14.40
CA ASP A 95 -5.67 14.99 -14.70
C ASP A 95 -5.30 13.55 -14.36
N HIS A 96 -4.10 13.29 -13.82
CA HIS A 96 -3.72 11.98 -13.29
C HIS A 96 -4.06 11.80 -11.82
N ILE A 97 -4.52 12.85 -11.12
CA ILE A 97 -4.94 12.77 -9.72
C ILE A 97 -6.45 12.86 -9.61
N TRP A 98 -7.07 11.77 -9.21
CA TRP A 98 -8.51 11.60 -9.04
C TRP A 98 -8.90 11.29 -7.60
N TYR A 99 -10.05 11.81 -7.22
CA TYR A 99 -10.74 11.43 -6.00
C TYR A 99 -12.06 10.73 -6.30
N PHE A 100 -12.45 9.82 -5.41
CA PHE A 100 -13.71 9.09 -5.48
C PHE A 100 -14.39 9.07 -4.11
N ASN A 101 -15.68 9.42 -4.04
CA ASN A 101 -16.48 9.29 -2.82
C ASN A 101 -16.88 7.83 -2.60
N GLY A 102 -15.90 7.05 -2.13
CA GLY A 102 -16.05 5.64 -1.83
C GLY A 102 -15.04 5.17 -0.79
N THR A 103 -14.75 3.89 -0.88
CA THR A 103 -13.79 3.14 -0.05
C THR A 103 -12.50 2.92 -0.83
N PRO A 104 -11.38 2.57 -0.19
CA PRO A 104 -10.15 2.22 -0.90
C PRO A 104 -10.37 1.11 -1.94
N ALA A 105 -11.15 0.08 -1.60
CA ALA A 105 -11.52 -1.01 -2.49
C ALA A 105 -12.30 -0.53 -3.74
N SER A 106 -13.26 0.37 -3.56
CA SER A 106 -14.05 0.89 -4.68
C SER A 106 -13.32 1.98 -5.48
N SER A 107 -12.39 2.72 -4.88
CA SER A 107 -11.46 3.61 -5.60
C SER A 107 -10.58 2.84 -6.58
N ILE A 108 -10.08 1.65 -6.20
CA ILE A 108 -9.34 0.76 -7.11
C ILE A 108 -10.22 0.35 -8.30
N ALA A 109 -11.46 -0.07 -8.03
CA ALA A 109 -12.39 -0.44 -9.10
C ALA A 109 -12.75 0.75 -9.99
N PHE A 110 -12.95 1.94 -9.42
CA PHE A 110 -13.19 3.17 -10.17
C PHE A 110 -11.99 3.55 -11.06
N GLY A 111 -10.78 3.40 -10.54
CA GLY A 111 -9.53 3.58 -11.29
C GLY A 111 -9.48 2.71 -12.53
N PHE A 112 -9.72 1.41 -12.40
CA PHE A 112 -9.72 0.49 -13.54
C PHE A 112 -10.91 0.69 -14.49
N GLN A 113 -12.13 0.78 -13.96
CA GLN A 113 -13.34 0.70 -14.78
C GLN A 113 -13.71 2.02 -15.45
N TYR A 114 -13.25 3.14 -14.93
CA TYR A 114 -13.61 4.46 -15.44
C TYR A 114 -12.39 5.32 -15.76
N VAL A 115 -11.47 5.52 -14.82
CA VAL A 115 -10.33 6.43 -15.05
C VAL A 115 -9.47 5.90 -16.20
N LEU A 116 -8.87 4.72 -16.03
CA LEU A 116 -7.96 4.15 -17.02
C LEU A 116 -8.70 3.79 -18.33
N LYS A 117 -9.84 3.13 -18.20
CA LYS A 117 -10.64 2.66 -19.34
C LYS A 117 -11.24 3.78 -20.17
N GLU A 118 -11.93 4.72 -19.54
CA GLU A 118 -12.75 5.73 -20.24
C GLU A 118 -12.03 7.08 -20.41
N LYS A 119 -10.96 7.36 -19.65
CA LYS A 119 -10.21 8.62 -19.74
C LYS A 119 -8.81 8.47 -20.32
N PHE A 120 -8.19 7.31 -20.17
CA PHE A 120 -6.80 7.08 -20.59
C PHE A 120 -6.67 5.92 -21.58
N ASN A 121 -7.58 5.83 -22.55
CA ASN A 121 -7.50 4.87 -23.68
C ASN A 121 -7.27 3.41 -23.28
N ASP A 122 -7.89 2.97 -22.18
CA ASP A 122 -7.75 1.60 -21.66
C ASP A 122 -6.28 1.23 -21.35
N THR A 123 -5.56 2.19 -20.76
CA THR A 123 -4.15 2.00 -20.37
C THR A 123 -3.99 0.84 -19.38
N SER A 124 -3.08 -0.08 -19.70
CA SER A 124 -2.71 -1.20 -18.84
C SER A 124 -1.83 -0.75 -17.67
N ILE A 125 -2.05 -1.36 -16.50
CA ILE A 125 -1.27 -1.11 -15.28
C ILE A 125 -0.31 -2.26 -15.01
N ASP A 126 0.97 -1.93 -14.81
CA ASP A 126 2.03 -2.85 -14.45
C ASP A 126 2.07 -3.16 -12.94
N LEU A 127 1.66 -2.19 -12.11
CA LEU A 127 1.68 -2.32 -10.64
C LEU A 127 0.63 -1.42 -9.99
N VAL A 128 -0.03 -1.92 -8.95
CA VAL A 128 -0.81 -1.09 -8.02
C VAL A 128 -0.01 -0.83 -6.75
N VAL A 129 0.06 0.43 -6.34
CA VAL A 129 0.70 0.86 -5.09
C VAL A 129 -0.37 1.46 -4.19
N ALA A 130 -0.45 1.02 -2.94
CA ALA A 130 -1.35 1.61 -1.94
C ALA A 130 -0.57 2.17 -0.76
N GLY A 131 -0.90 3.40 -0.34
CA GLY A 131 -0.22 4.12 0.73
C GLY A 131 0.92 5.02 0.21
N PRO A 132 1.92 5.35 1.06
CA PRO A 132 2.07 4.89 2.44
C PRO A 132 0.93 5.36 3.36
N ASN A 133 0.32 4.41 4.08
CA ASN A 133 -0.63 4.71 5.15
C ASN A 133 0.06 5.45 6.30
N GLU A 134 -0.66 6.30 7.00
CA GLU A 134 -0.24 6.84 8.28
C GLU A 134 -0.66 5.93 9.43
N GLY A 135 0.33 5.25 10.01
CA GLY A 135 0.16 4.13 10.92
C GLY A 135 0.54 2.81 10.25
N THR A 136 1.10 1.90 11.03
CA THR A 136 1.50 0.58 10.55
C THR A 136 0.32 -0.36 10.39
N ASN A 137 0.35 -1.21 9.36
CA ASN A 137 -0.61 -2.28 9.10
C ASN A 137 0.10 -3.65 9.15
N MET A 138 0.53 -4.04 10.35
CA MET A 138 1.26 -5.29 10.59
C MET A 138 0.34 -6.41 11.08
N SER A 139 0.75 -7.66 10.85
CA SER A 139 0.04 -8.88 11.27
C SER A 139 -1.20 -9.20 10.41
N PRO A 140 -1.57 -10.50 10.27
CA PRO A 140 -2.68 -10.91 9.42
C PRO A 140 -4.03 -10.29 9.81
N GLY A 141 -4.21 -9.89 11.08
CA GLY A 141 -5.44 -9.23 11.53
C GLY A 141 -5.75 -7.96 10.73
N MET A 142 -4.71 -7.22 10.32
CA MET A 142 -4.86 -5.97 9.59
C MET A 142 -5.43 -6.14 8.17
N PHE A 143 -5.40 -7.33 7.57
CA PHE A 143 -6.11 -7.60 6.32
C PHE A 143 -7.63 -7.43 6.44
N THR A 144 -8.15 -7.52 7.66
CA THR A 144 -9.59 -7.35 7.94
C THR A 144 -9.95 -5.98 8.49
N VAL A 145 -8.98 -5.06 8.61
CA VAL A 145 -9.17 -3.72 9.19
C VAL A 145 -8.61 -2.61 8.31
N SER A 146 -7.37 -2.75 7.81
CA SER A 146 -6.65 -1.74 7.03
C SER A 146 -7.31 -1.46 5.68
N GLY A 147 -7.57 -0.19 5.38
CA GLY A 147 -8.05 0.22 4.07
C GLY A 147 -6.93 0.19 3.02
N THR A 148 -5.69 0.51 3.39
CA THR A 148 -4.51 0.39 2.50
C THR A 148 -4.25 -1.06 2.07
N ILE A 149 -4.31 -2.02 3.00
CA ILE A 149 -4.29 -3.46 2.63
C ILE A 149 -5.55 -3.81 1.82
N GLY A 150 -6.71 -3.27 2.18
CA GLY A 150 -7.96 -3.45 1.44
C GLY A 150 -7.88 -3.06 -0.03
N ALA A 151 -7.25 -1.91 -0.35
CA ALA A 151 -6.98 -1.47 -1.72
C ALA A 151 -6.04 -2.45 -2.46
N THR A 152 -4.94 -2.82 -1.81
CA THR A 152 -3.94 -3.77 -2.35
C THR A 152 -4.56 -5.13 -2.63
N TYR A 153 -5.28 -5.69 -1.66
CA TYR A 153 -6.03 -6.93 -1.80
C TYR A 153 -7.01 -6.85 -2.99
N ASN A 154 -7.71 -5.72 -3.14
CA ASN A 154 -8.65 -5.50 -4.24
C ASN A 154 -7.98 -5.48 -5.62
N ALA A 155 -6.75 -4.99 -5.73
CA ALA A 155 -5.99 -5.09 -6.97
C ALA A 155 -5.53 -6.54 -7.24
N VAL A 156 -4.99 -7.22 -6.22
CA VAL A 156 -4.45 -8.58 -6.37
C VAL A 156 -5.51 -9.58 -6.83
N TYR A 157 -6.70 -9.60 -6.23
CA TYR A 157 -7.73 -10.56 -6.67
C TYR A 157 -8.32 -10.25 -8.05
N ARG A 158 -8.20 -8.99 -8.51
CA ARG A 158 -8.54 -8.59 -9.89
C ARG A 158 -7.46 -8.97 -10.89
N GLY A 159 -6.38 -9.60 -10.41
CA GLY A 159 -5.28 -10.05 -11.25
C GLY A 159 -4.23 -8.98 -11.48
N TYR A 160 -4.13 -7.93 -10.67
CA TYR A 160 -3.04 -6.94 -10.77
C TYR A 160 -2.01 -7.15 -9.66
N PRO A 161 -0.70 -7.13 -9.95
CA PRO A 161 0.30 -7.16 -8.89
C PRO A 161 0.16 -5.89 -8.04
N ALA A 162 0.29 -6.01 -6.72
CA ALA A 162 0.09 -4.86 -5.84
C ALA A 162 0.91 -4.90 -4.54
N ILE A 163 1.17 -3.70 -4.01
CA ILE A 163 1.93 -3.50 -2.77
C ILE A 163 1.20 -2.52 -1.85
N ALA A 164 1.04 -2.90 -0.58
CA ALA A 164 0.63 -2.01 0.50
C ALA A 164 1.88 -1.46 1.20
N PHE A 165 1.95 -0.13 1.38
CA PHE A 165 2.97 0.54 2.18
C PHE A 165 2.33 1.24 3.38
N SER A 166 3.00 1.25 4.52
CA SER A 166 2.51 1.83 5.77
C SER A 166 3.65 2.41 6.58
N GLY A 167 3.55 3.67 7.00
CA GLY A 167 4.55 4.38 7.80
C GLY A 167 4.19 4.41 9.28
N SER A 168 5.18 4.45 10.17
CA SER A 168 4.91 4.60 11.62
C SER A 168 4.62 6.04 12.05
N ASN A 169 4.50 6.98 11.09
CA ASN A 169 4.07 8.34 11.34
C ASN A 169 2.57 8.39 11.62
N SER A 170 2.09 9.47 12.25
CA SER A 170 0.69 9.56 12.71
C SER A 170 0.03 10.91 12.52
N ASN A 171 0.58 11.79 11.68
CA ASN A 171 0.12 13.16 11.51
C ASN A 171 -0.50 13.41 10.14
N ASN A 172 -1.79 13.06 10.01
CA ASN A 172 -2.45 13.16 8.72
C ASN A 172 -2.65 14.62 8.37
N SER A 173 -1.97 15.03 7.30
CA SER A 173 -1.77 16.43 6.95
C SER A 173 -2.18 16.70 5.52
N PHE A 174 -2.61 17.95 5.30
CA PHE A 174 -2.99 18.41 3.99
C PHE A 174 -1.76 18.74 3.16
N PHE A 175 -1.62 18.11 1.99
CA PHE A 175 -0.41 18.23 1.18
C PHE A 175 -0.02 19.67 0.83
N LYS A 176 -0.99 20.59 0.66
CA LYS A 176 -0.66 21.98 0.31
C LYS A 176 0.05 22.73 1.44
N ASP A 177 -0.11 22.27 2.67
CA ASP A 177 0.46 22.91 3.85
C ASP A 177 1.77 22.22 4.29
N SER A 178 1.95 20.94 3.96
CA SER A 178 2.99 20.10 4.56
C SER A 178 3.92 19.39 3.57
N LEU A 179 3.59 19.35 2.28
CA LEU A 179 4.45 18.67 1.30
C LEU A 179 5.73 19.45 1.02
N ASP A 180 6.87 18.92 1.45
CA ASP A 180 8.20 19.38 1.07
C ASP A 180 9.10 18.21 0.66
N LEU A 181 9.21 17.98 -0.66
CA LEU A 181 10.04 16.91 -1.22
C LEU A 181 11.55 17.15 -1.09
N ASN A 182 11.97 18.37 -0.70
CA ASN A 182 13.37 18.69 -0.46
C ASN A 182 13.78 18.48 1.00
N ASP A 183 12.82 18.38 1.92
CA ASP A 183 13.11 18.02 3.30
C ASP A 183 13.40 16.52 3.40
N THR A 184 14.69 16.19 3.34
CA THR A 184 15.19 14.81 3.46
C THR A 184 14.94 14.16 4.83
N LYS A 185 14.46 14.91 5.83
CA LYS A 185 14.06 14.40 7.15
C LYS A 185 12.56 14.30 7.33
N GLU A 186 11.76 14.77 6.37
CA GLU A 186 10.32 14.63 6.43
C GLU A 186 9.93 13.15 6.23
N PRO A 187 9.16 12.52 7.15
CA PRO A 187 8.78 11.12 7.01
C PRO A 187 8.10 10.78 5.68
N SER A 188 7.23 11.65 5.18
CA SER A 188 6.57 11.45 3.89
C SER A 188 7.57 11.38 2.71
N THR A 189 8.61 12.21 2.73
CA THR A 189 9.69 12.21 1.73
C THR A 189 10.57 10.96 1.84
N ILE A 190 10.95 10.55 3.07
CA ILE A 190 11.74 9.34 3.30
C ILE A 190 10.96 8.10 2.82
N TYR A 191 9.70 7.94 3.25
CA TYR A 191 8.89 6.80 2.83
C TYR A 191 8.66 6.79 1.32
N ALA A 192 8.38 7.94 0.69
CA ALA A 192 8.22 8.03 -0.77
C ALA A 192 9.49 7.58 -1.52
N ASN A 193 10.68 7.96 -1.04
CA ASN A 193 11.94 7.49 -1.63
C ASN A 193 12.11 5.96 -1.46
N LYS A 194 11.78 5.41 -0.29
CA LYS A 194 11.83 3.95 -0.08
C LYS A 194 10.79 3.20 -0.91
N VAL A 195 9.62 3.78 -1.17
CA VAL A 195 8.63 3.24 -2.11
C VAL A 195 9.23 3.14 -3.50
N VAL A 196 9.84 4.23 -4.02
CA VAL A 196 10.52 4.24 -5.32
C VAL A 196 11.61 3.16 -5.36
N GLU A 197 12.47 3.08 -4.34
CA GLU A 197 13.55 2.09 -4.28
C GLU A 197 13.02 0.65 -4.39
N LEU A 198 11.96 0.30 -3.65
CA LEU A 198 11.37 -1.04 -3.71
C LEU A 198 10.68 -1.30 -5.05
N VAL A 199 9.92 -0.33 -5.56
CA VAL A 199 9.22 -0.43 -6.85
C VAL A 199 10.21 -0.61 -8.01
N ASP A 200 11.28 0.18 -8.05
CA ASP A 200 12.33 0.07 -9.07
C ASP A 200 13.06 -1.27 -8.98
N GLN A 201 13.36 -1.73 -7.76
CA GLN A 201 13.98 -3.04 -7.57
C GLN A 201 13.05 -4.18 -8.03
N LEU A 202 11.74 -4.05 -7.82
CA LEU A 202 10.75 -5.01 -8.28
C LEU A 202 10.67 -5.04 -9.80
N PHE A 203 10.60 -3.88 -10.47
CA PHE A 203 10.60 -3.80 -11.94
C PHE A 203 11.91 -4.27 -12.56
N LYS A 204 13.05 -3.96 -11.93
CA LYS A 204 14.35 -4.46 -12.36
C LYS A 204 14.43 -5.98 -12.26
N GLY A 205 13.81 -6.57 -11.23
CA GLY A 205 13.74 -8.01 -11.03
C GLY A 205 12.66 -8.73 -11.85
N GLN A 206 11.85 -7.99 -12.62
CA GLN A 206 10.86 -8.59 -13.53
C GLN A 206 11.52 -9.35 -14.68
N ASP A 207 12.73 -8.96 -15.09
CA ASP A 207 13.45 -9.50 -16.25
C ASP A 207 12.52 -9.60 -17.50
N ASP A 208 12.34 -10.80 -18.05
CA ASP A 208 11.50 -11.07 -19.24
C ASP A 208 10.06 -11.53 -18.88
N ASP A 209 9.69 -11.54 -17.60
CA ASP A 209 8.35 -11.98 -17.17
C ASP A 209 7.28 -10.94 -17.54
N ASP A 210 6.09 -11.41 -17.95
CA ASP A 210 4.95 -10.55 -18.29
C ASP A 210 4.43 -9.73 -17.09
N ARG A 211 4.81 -10.10 -15.86
CA ARG A 211 4.32 -9.48 -14.62
C ARG A 211 5.41 -9.43 -13.56
N VAL A 212 5.41 -8.36 -12.77
CA VAL A 212 6.36 -8.20 -11.66
C VAL A 212 6.13 -9.11 -10.46
N LEU A 213 4.89 -9.57 -10.28
CA LEU A 213 4.52 -10.54 -9.24
C LEU A 213 3.58 -11.59 -9.84
N PRO A 214 3.65 -12.84 -9.34
CA PRO A 214 2.71 -13.89 -9.74
C PRO A 214 1.25 -13.48 -9.51
N LEU A 215 0.35 -14.09 -10.28
CA LEU A 215 -1.09 -13.91 -10.09
C LEU A 215 -1.50 -14.31 -8.66
N GLY A 216 -2.37 -13.50 -8.07
CA GLY A 216 -2.84 -13.73 -6.70
C GLY A 216 -1.82 -13.39 -5.61
N VAL A 217 -0.66 -12.81 -5.95
CA VAL A 217 0.39 -12.43 -4.97
C VAL A 217 0.50 -10.92 -4.85
N GLY A 218 0.71 -10.45 -3.62
CA GLY A 218 1.02 -9.06 -3.30
C GLY A 218 2.02 -8.93 -2.16
N LEU A 219 2.42 -7.69 -1.86
CA LEU A 219 3.36 -7.38 -0.79
C LEU A 219 2.70 -6.46 0.27
N ASN A 220 3.08 -6.64 1.53
CA ASN A 220 2.77 -5.73 2.64
C ASN A 220 4.07 -5.20 3.22
N VAL A 221 4.20 -3.88 3.31
CA VAL A 221 5.43 -3.19 3.72
C VAL A 221 5.13 -2.22 4.84
N ASN A 222 5.90 -2.30 5.93
CA ASN A 222 5.77 -1.39 7.07
C ASN A 222 7.11 -0.75 7.40
N PHE A 223 7.12 0.58 7.47
CA PHE A 223 8.29 1.39 7.83
C PHE A 223 8.29 1.74 9.33
N PRO A 224 9.47 1.83 9.96
CA PRO A 224 9.60 2.35 11.32
C PRO A 224 9.39 3.87 11.32
N LYS A 225 9.46 4.51 12.50
CA LYS A 225 9.57 5.97 12.56
C LYS A 225 10.90 6.41 11.95
N VAL A 226 10.89 7.56 11.30
CA VAL A 226 12.04 8.10 10.57
C VAL A 226 12.12 9.62 10.71
N GLY A 227 13.30 10.17 10.45
CA GLY A 227 13.50 11.60 10.23
C GLY A 227 13.07 12.45 11.42
N HIS A 228 12.20 13.44 11.21
CA HIS A 228 11.73 14.31 12.30
C HIS A 228 10.99 13.58 13.43
N GLU A 229 10.52 12.36 13.21
CA GLU A 229 9.94 11.51 14.28
C GLU A 229 10.97 10.59 14.96
N ASP A 230 12.08 10.28 14.29
CA ASP A 230 13.23 9.55 14.82
C ASP A 230 14.51 9.92 14.04
N ASP A 231 15.25 10.89 14.57
CA ASP A 231 16.48 11.41 13.94
C ASP A 231 17.57 10.33 13.76
N SER A 232 17.46 9.19 14.46
CA SER A 232 18.41 8.09 14.33
C SER A 232 18.13 7.19 13.12
N CYS A 233 16.98 7.36 12.46
CA CYS A 233 16.57 6.57 11.32
C CYS A 233 16.17 7.43 10.13
N THR A 234 17.03 7.53 9.12
CA THR A 234 16.73 8.27 7.87
C THR A 234 16.73 7.38 6.63
N ASP A 235 17.20 6.14 6.74
CA ASP A 235 17.24 5.17 5.66
C ASP A 235 17.00 3.76 6.24
N PRO A 236 15.75 3.33 6.39
CA PRO A 236 15.44 2.05 7.00
C PRO A 236 15.88 0.87 6.13
N GLU A 237 16.52 -0.12 6.76
CA GLU A 237 16.99 -1.33 6.10
C GLU A 237 15.83 -2.29 5.80
N TRP A 238 15.83 -2.90 4.61
CA TRP A 238 14.82 -3.88 4.23
C TRP A 238 15.01 -5.23 4.91
N VAL A 239 13.95 -5.78 5.49
CA VAL A 239 13.93 -7.13 6.06
C VAL A 239 12.78 -7.92 5.46
N HIS A 240 13.09 -9.09 4.89
CA HIS A 240 12.06 -10.04 4.46
C HIS A 240 11.39 -10.68 5.68
N THR A 241 10.08 -10.51 5.78
CA THR A 241 9.25 -10.90 6.92
C THR A 241 8.10 -11.80 6.53
N ARG A 242 7.36 -12.25 7.53
CA ARG A 242 6.04 -12.88 7.40
C ARG A 242 5.03 -12.14 8.28
N LEU A 243 3.75 -12.21 7.91
CA LEU A 243 2.66 -11.56 8.65
C LEU A 243 2.47 -12.15 10.07
N THR A 244 2.62 -13.47 10.19
CA THR A 244 2.42 -14.23 11.45
C THR A 244 3.74 -14.47 12.17
N GLY A 245 3.74 -14.61 13.49
CA GLY A 245 4.95 -14.94 14.26
C GLY A 245 5.06 -14.17 15.57
N ASP A 246 6.27 -14.06 16.08
CA ASP A 246 6.55 -13.41 17.37
C ASP A 246 6.04 -11.97 17.39
N SER A 247 5.48 -11.51 18.51
CA SER A 247 4.90 -10.16 18.63
C SER A 247 3.76 -9.83 17.66
N ALA A 248 3.26 -10.80 16.86
CA ALA A 248 2.08 -10.56 16.04
C ALA A 248 0.88 -10.24 16.94
N GLY A 249 0.25 -9.10 16.66
CA GLY A 249 -0.88 -8.59 17.42
C GLY A 249 -2.04 -8.16 16.53
N GLY A 250 -3.14 -7.79 17.15
CA GLY A 250 -4.30 -7.22 16.46
C GLY A 250 -5.06 -6.26 17.35
N SER A 251 -6.01 -5.52 16.75
CA SER A 251 -6.88 -4.60 17.47
C SER A 251 -7.75 -5.35 18.49
N ASP A 252 -7.84 -4.79 19.69
CA ASP A 252 -8.68 -5.28 20.78
C ASP A 252 -9.33 -4.08 21.50
N LEU A 253 -10.14 -4.34 22.52
CA LEU A 253 -10.76 -3.33 23.35
C LEU A 253 -10.51 -3.59 24.83
N LYS A 254 -10.34 -2.50 25.58
CA LYS A 254 -10.23 -2.52 27.04
C LYS A 254 -11.32 -1.65 27.65
N TYR A 255 -12.04 -2.18 28.63
CA TYR A 255 -12.99 -1.39 29.39
C TYR A 255 -12.27 -0.43 30.34
N ASN A 256 -12.58 0.87 30.23
CA ASN A 256 -12.15 1.92 31.13
C ASN A 256 -13.31 2.26 32.08
N ALA A 257 -13.24 1.74 33.31
CA ALA A 257 -14.27 1.93 34.33
C ALA A 257 -14.41 3.39 34.79
N ASP A 258 -13.35 4.20 34.72
CA ASP A 258 -13.39 5.61 35.14
C ASP A 258 -14.21 6.47 34.17
N LYS A 259 -14.18 6.11 32.88
CA LYS A 259 -14.91 6.80 31.81
C LYS A 259 -16.25 6.14 31.46
N ASP A 260 -16.49 4.93 31.97
CA ASP A 260 -17.56 4.02 31.52
C ASP A 260 -17.58 3.85 29.99
N LEU A 261 -16.39 3.69 29.40
CA LEU A 261 -16.19 3.58 27.96
C LEU A 261 -15.17 2.48 27.64
N PHE A 262 -15.21 1.99 26.41
CA PHE A 262 -14.18 1.12 25.87
C PHE A 262 -13.12 1.95 25.14
N GLU A 263 -11.86 1.60 25.33
CA GLU A 263 -10.72 2.19 24.65
C GLU A 263 -10.09 1.15 23.70
N SER A 264 -9.57 1.62 22.58
CA SER A 264 -8.79 0.78 21.66
C SER A 264 -7.56 0.25 22.37
N SER A 265 -7.27 -1.03 22.18
CA SER A 265 -6.07 -1.68 22.68
C SER A 265 -5.52 -2.64 21.63
N SER A 266 -4.43 -3.34 21.97
CA SER A 266 -3.88 -4.39 21.13
C SER A 266 -3.77 -5.69 21.94
N GLY A 267 -4.11 -6.79 21.30
CA GLY A 267 -4.02 -8.13 21.86
C GLY A 267 -3.10 -9.03 21.04
N SER A 268 -2.65 -10.12 21.63
CA SER A 268 -1.97 -11.21 20.94
C SER A 268 -2.65 -12.52 21.28
N TRP A 269 -2.80 -13.39 20.28
CA TRP A 269 -3.51 -14.66 20.40
C TRP A 269 -2.67 -15.76 19.75
N GLU A 270 -2.77 -16.99 20.28
CA GLU A 270 -2.00 -18.15 19.81
C GLU A 270 -2.12 -18.34 18.29
N ALA A 271 -3.32 -18.14 17.74
CA ALA A 271 -3.60 -18.24 16.31
C ALA A 271 -2.73 -17.33 15.41
N LEU A 272 -2.24 -16.19 15.93
CA LEU A 272 -1.39 -15.25 15.17
C LEU A 272 0.06 -15.73 15.02
N THR A 273 0.45 -16.76 15.77
CA THR A 273 1.81 -17.32 15.75
C THR A 273 1.91 -18.61 14.93
N ILE A 274 0.77 -19.20 14.56
CA ILE A 274 0.72 -20.48 13.85
C ILE A 274 1.34 -20.33 12.45
N CYS A 275 2.27 -21.23 12.13
CA CYS A 275 2.82 -21.34 10.79
C CYS A 275 2.11 -22.44 10.00
N ASN A 276 1.00 -22.07 9.35
CA ASN A 276 0.29 -22.97 8.43
C ASN A 276 0.84 -22.85 7.01
N ASN A 277 1.08 -21.63 6.55
CA ASN A 277 1.56 -21.31 5.21
C ASN A 277 2.78 -20.38 5.31
N GLY A 278 3.61 -20.35 4.25
CA GLY A 278 4.78 -19.48 4.16
C GLY A 278 6.04 -20.01 4.85
N ASN A 279 7.09 -19.19 4.91
CA ASN A 279 8.38 -19.54 5.48
C ASN A 279 8.47 -19.14 6.96
N CYS A 280 8.38 -20.12 7.86
CA CYS A 280 8.44 -19.89 9.31
C CYS A 280 9.82 -19.42 9.82
N SER A 281 10.89 -19.49 9.02
CA SER A 281 12.22 -19.01 9.42
C SER A 281 12.34 -17.49 9.36
N LEU A 282 11.38 -16.80 8.73
CA LEU A 282 11.36 -15.35 8.65
C LEU A 282 10.81 -14.73 9.95
N PRO A 283 11.33 -13.57 10.39
CA PRO A 283 10.75 -12.83 11.50
C PRO A 283 9.38 -12.26 11.12
N SER A 284 8.55 -11.97 12.13
CA SER A 284 7.29 -11.26 11.92
C SER A 284 7.53 -9.78 11.60
N GLU A 285 6.51 -9.13 11.02
CA GLU A 285 6.52 -7.67 10.80
C GLU A 285 6.70 -6.89 12.10
N ASN A 286 5.89 -7.19 13.13
CA ASN A 286 5.96 -6.53 14.44
C ASN A 286 7.34 -6.67 15.10
N SER A 287 7.94 -7.87 15.04
CA SER A 287 9.28 -8.09 15.58
C SER A 287 10.33 -7.23 14.86
N VAL A 288 10.17 -6.99 13.56
CA VAL A 288 11.09 -6.13 12.80
C VAL A 288 10.85 -4.66 13.10
N VAL A 289 9.64 -4.15 12.87
CA VAL A 289 9.38 -2.70 12.89
C VAL A 289 9.40 -2.13 14.30
N GLU A 290 8.92 -2.88 15.31
CA GLU A 290 8.82 -2.39 16.69
C GLU A 290 10.09 -2.65 17.52
N HIS A 291 10.89 -3.67 17.15
CA HIS A 291 11.99 -4.15 18.00
C HIS A 291 13.37 -4.13 17.34
N ARG A 292 13.47 -3.96 16.01
CA ARG A 292 14.74 -3.72 15.33
C ARG A 292 14.90 -2.24 15.04
N LYS A 293 16.13 -1.75 15.17
CA LYS A 293 16.43 -0.34 14.90
C LYS A 293 16.38 -0.10 13.40
N CYS A 294 15.63 0.93 13.00
CA CYS A 294 15.60 1.45 11.63
C CYS A 294 15.45 0.35 10.56
N SER A 295 14.44 -0.50 10.71
CA SER A 295 14.18 -1.61 9.78
C SER A 295 12.75 -1.58 9.25
N ALA A 296 12.61 -1.70 7.94
CA ALA A 296 11.34 -1.85 7.24
C ALA A 296 11.05 -3.33 6.99
N SER A 297 9.83 -3.76 7.26
CA SER A 297 9.39 -5.13 6.98
C SER A 297 8.81 -5.24 5.58
N VAL A 298 9.06 -6.35 4.89
CA VAL A 298 8.50 -6.69 3.58
C VAL A 298 7.98 -8.12 3.64
N SER A 299 6.66 -8.27 3.66
CA SER A 299 5.99 -9.58 3.70
C SER A 299 5.31 -9.88 2.38
N VAL A 300 5.48 -11.09 1.88
CA VAL A 300 4.72 -11.61 0.72
C VAL A 300 3.43 -12.25 1.21
N PHE A 301 2.31 -11.93 0.56
CA PHE A 301 1.03 -12.60 0.79
C PHE A 301 0.44 -13.13 -0.52
N ALA A 302 -0.41 -14.14 -0.40
CA ALA A 302 -1.19 -14.68 -1.51
C ALA A 302 -2.68 -14.66 -1.17
N ILE A 303 -3.52 -14.40 -2.17
CA ILE A 303 -4.97 -14.52 -2.09
C ILE A 303 -5.35 -15.93 -2.57
N ASP A 304 -5.20 -16.88 -1.65
CA ASP A 304 -5.71 -18.24 -1.76
C ASP A 304 -6.19 -18.65 -0.36
N TYR A 305 -7.51 -18.73 -0.19
CA TYR A 305 -8.12 -18.97 1.11
C TYR A 305 -8.18 -20.44 1.49
N ASP A 306 -7.89 -21.34 0.55
CA ASP A 306 -7.93 -22.75 0.85
C ASP A 306 -6.80 -23.11 1.82
N ALA A 307 -7.13 -23.91 2.82
CA ALA A 307 -6.12 -24.43 3.72
C ALA A 307 -5.16 -25.34 2.94
N ASN A 308 -3.88 -25.34 3.31
CA ASN A 308 -2.93 -26.24 2.68
C ASN A 308 -3.35 -27.70 2.85
N LEU A 309 -2.89 -28.53 1.92
CA LEU A 309 -3.28 -29.93 1.82
C LEU A 309 -3.11 -30.72 3.13
N LYS A 310 -2.09 -30.41 3.93
CA LYS A 310 -1.88 -31.08 5.23
C LYS A 310 -3.02 -30.80 6.20
N ILE A 311 -3.45 -29.55 6.31
CA ILE A 311 -4.56 -29.15 7.18
C ILE A 311 -5.88 -29.67 6.61
N THR A 312 -6.09 -29.49 5.30
CA THR A 312 -7.29 -29.97 4.59
C THR A 312 -7.49 -31.47 4.78
N ASN A 313 -6.44 -32.28 4.64
CA ASN A 313 -6.53 -33.73 4.87
C ASN A 313 -6.79 -34.07 6.35
N LYS A 314 -6.21 -33.32 7.29
CA LYS A 314 -6.46 -33.53 8.74
C LYS A 314 -7.92 -33.28 9.08
N VAL A 315 -8.51 -32.19 8.60
CA VAL A 315 -9.93 -31.87 8.79
C VAL A 315 -10.81 -32.86 8.03
N GLY A 316 -10.44 -33.20 6.79
CA GLY A 316 -11.13 -34.20 5.97
C GLY A 316 -11.22 -35.57 6.64
N GLY A 317 -10.17 -36.01 7.34
CA GLY A 317 -10.20 -37.24 8.12
C GLY A 317 -11.19 -37.21 9.29
N VAL A 318 -11.33 -36.07 9.97
CA VAL A 318 -12.32 -35.88 11.06
C VAL A 318 -13.74 -35.87 10.51
N LEU A 319 -13.95 -35.21 9.37
CA LEU A 319 -15.24 -35.11 8.69
C LEU A 319 -15.55 -36.29 7.78
N GLY A 320 -14.64 -37.28 7.68
CA GLY A 320 -14.72 -38.40 6.74
C GLY A 320 -16.09 -39.10 6.67
N PRO A 321 -16.78 -39.37 7.79
CA PRO A 321 -18.13 -39.96 7.77
C PRO A 321 -19.19 -39.14 7.02
N LEU A 322 -18.97 -37.84 6.80
CA LEU A 322 -19.87 -36.95 6.06
C LEU A 322 -19.62 -36.98 4.54
N PHE A 323 -18.41 -37.35 4.11
CA PHE A 323 -18.04 -37.38 2.69
C PHE A 323 -18.24 -38.80 2.15
N LYS A 324 -19.26 -38.98 1.31
CA LYS A 324 -19.60 -40.26 0.65
C LYS A 324 -19.08 -40.30 -0.78
#